data_AF-A0A2U2RP37-F1
#
_entry.id   AF-A0A2U2RP37-F1
#
_cell.length_a   1.000
_cell.length_b   1.000
_cell.length_c   1.000
_cell.angle_alpha   90.00
_cell.angle_beta   90.00
_cell.angle_gamma   90.00
#
_symmetry.space_group_name_H-M   'P 1'
#
loop_
_entity.id
_entity.type
_entity.pdbx_description
1 polymer ?
#
loop_
_entity_poly.entity_id
_entity_poly.type
_entity_poly.pdbx_seq_one_letter_code
_entity_poly.pdbx_strand_id
1 'polypeptide(L)'
;MPAAVPVPVMQPKSVGVAFVLTFFFGVFGLFYSSVAGAITLLAIAIGGGLLGGVIIGLISLATMGLGSVLLLLVPVFGVAIWIASIIWGCVAASNHNERVRAQYAAFQAAYGRPVHPAR
;
A
#
# COMPACT_ATOMS: atom_id res chain seq x y z
N MET A 1 32.17 -30.51 -2.03
CA MET A 1 30.97 -30.08 -2.77
C MET A 1 30.65 -28.66 -2.31
N PRO A 2 30.46 -27.66 -3.20
CA PRO A 2 29.99 -26.36 -2.74
C PRO A 2 28.63 -26.59 -2.06
N ALA A 3 28.49 -26.13 -0.81
CA ALA A 3 27.23 -26.21 -0.08
C ALA A 3 26.15 -25.51 -0.93
N ALA A 4 25.01 -26.18 -1.15
CA ALA A 4 23.87 -25.57 -1.82
C ALA A 4 23.45 -24.36 -0.99
N VAL A 5 23.80 -23.16 -1.43
CA VAL A 5 23.41 -21.93 -0.74
C VAL A 5 21.89 -21.83 -0.86
N PRO A 6 21.13 -21.85 0.24
CA PRO A 6 19.68 -21.75 0.17
C PRO A 6 19.31 -20.42 -0.48
N VAL A 7 18.67 -20.46 -1.64
CA VAL A 7 18.05 -19.27 -2.23
C VAL A 7 16.85 -18.93 -1.36
N PRO A 8 16.78 -17.74 -0.74
CA PRO A 8 15.53 -17.31 -0.13
C PRO A 8 14.50 -17.19 -1.27
N VAL A 9 13.55 -18.13 -1.32
CA VAL A 9 12.45 -18.13 -2.29
C VAL A 9 11.46 -17.03 -1.91
N MET A 10 11.80 -15.81 -2.29
CA MET A 10 10.94 -14.66 -2.10
C MET A 10 9.94 -14.61 -3.27
N GLN A 11 8.67 -14.83 -2.96
CA GLN A 11 7.60 -14.90 -3.96
C GLN A 11 7.18 -13.49 -4.41
N PRO A 12 7.00 -13.26 -5.73
CA PRO A 12 6.36 -12.05 -6.25
C PRO A 12 4.91 -11.90 -5.77
N LYS A 13 4.43 -10.67 -5.63
CA LYS A 13 3.04 -10.32 -5.33
C LYS A 13 2.31 -9.88 -6.61
N SER A 14 1.00 -10.13 -6.71
CA SER A 14 0.20 -9.72 -7.88
C SER A 14 -0.30 -8.29 -7.75
N VAL A 15 0.08 -7.43 -8.70
CA VAL A 15 -0.39 -6.03 -8.75
C VAL A 15 -1.90 -5.96 -9.01
N GLY A 16 -2.45 -6.85 -9.83
CA GLY A 16 -3.89 -6.91 -10.10
C GLY A 16 -4.70 -7.26 -8.87
N VAL A 17 -4.21 -8.20 -8.04
CA VAL A 17 -4.85 -8.53 -6.76
C VAL A 17 -4.80 -7.33 -5.81
N ALA A 18 -3.67 -6.61 -5.76
CA ALA A 18 -3.54 -5.38 -4.97
C ALA A 18 -4.54 -4.29 -5.43
N PHE A 19 -4.70 -4.10 -6.74
CA PHE A 19 -5.68 -3.17 -7.31
C PHE A 19 -7.11 -3.57 -6.94
N VAL A 20 -7.52 -4.82 -7.18
CA VAL A 20 -8.89 -5.27 -6.87
C VAL A 20 -9.20 -5.10 -5.39
N LEU A 21 -8.28 -5.51 -4.51
CA LEU A 21 -8.45 -5.36 -3.06
C LEU A 21 -8.56 -3.89 -2.64
N THR A 22 -7.70 -3.01 -3.14
CA THR A 22 -7.74 -1.58 -2.78
C THR A 22 -8.91 -0.84 -3.44
N PHE A 23 -9.37 -1.28 -4.61
CA PHE A 23 -10.55 -0.73 -5.25
C PHE A 23 -11.83 -1.02 -4.44
N PHE A 24 -12.06 -2.27 -4.05
CA PHE A 24 -13.27 -2.65 -3.30
C PHE A 24 -13.21 -2.31 -1.82
N PHE A 25 -12.03 -2.38 -1.19
CA PHE A 25 -11.88 -2.21 0.26
C PHE A 25 -11.11 -0.95 0.66
N GLY A 26 -10.68 -0.12 -0.29
CA GLY A 26 -9.90 1.09 -0.03
C GLY A 26 -8.61 0.79 0.74
N VAL A 27 -8.47 1.45 1.88
CA VAL A 27 -7.31 1.34 2.76
C VAL A 27 -7.11 -0.09 3.29
N PHE A 28 -8.18 -0.86 3.49
CA PHE A 28 -8.04 -2.25 3.97
C PHE A 28 -7.38 -3.16 2.92
N GLY A 29 -7.54 -2.85 1.64
CA GLY A 29 -6.88 -3.60 0.56
C GLY A 29 -5.35 -3.50 0.58
N LEU A 30 -4.79 -2.45 1.21
CA LEU A 30 -3.34 -2.26 1.30
C LEU A 30 -2.65 -3.33 2.16
N PHE A 31 -3.35 -4.00 3.07
CA PHE A 31 -2.74 -5.05 3.91
C PHE A 31 -2.15 -6.21 3.10
N TYR A 32 -2.62 -6.42 1.86
CA TYR A 32 -2.03 -7.40 0.95
C TYR A 32 -0.62 -7.01 0.47
N SER A 33 -0.42 -5.74 0.09
CA SER A 33 0.83 -5.28 -0.51
C SER A 33 1.78 -4.65 0.52
N SER A 34 1.29 -3.88 1.49
CA SER A 34 2.07 -3.18 2.51
C SER A 34 1.30 -2.97 3.83
N VAL A 35 1.78 -3.62 4.90
CA VAL A 35 1.23 -3.44 6.27
C VAL A 35 1.48 -2.02 6.78
N ALA A 36 2.68 -1.47 6.56
CA ALA A 36 2.99 -0.11 6.98
C ALA A 36 2.09 0.93 6.28
N GLY A 37 1.93 0.80 4.95
CA GLY A 37 1.06 1.70 4.18
C GLY A 37 -0.41 1.62 4.61
N ALA A 38 -0.90 0.40 4.88
CA ALA A 38 -2.25 0.18 5.40
C ALA A 38 -2.47 0.89 6.74
N ILE A 39 -1.54 0.71 7.70
CA ILE A 39 -1.61 1.35 9.01
C ILE A 39 -1.51 2.87 8.89
N THR A 40 -0.61 3.40 8.04
CA THR A 40 -0.45 4.84 7.84
C THR A 40 -1.72 5.48 7.28
N LEU A 41 -2.29 4.95 6.19
CA LEU A 41 -3.52 5.50 5.63
C LEU A 41 -4.73 5.28 6.54
N LEU A 42 -4.77 4.19 7.32
CA LEU A 42 -5.83 3.96 8.28
C LEU A 42 -5.78 4.99 9.42
N ALA A 43 -4.59 5.27 9.93
CA ALA A 43 -4.37 6.31 10.94
C ALA A 43 -4.74 7.70 10.41
N ILE A 44 -4.42 8.00 9.15
CA ILE A 44 -4.82 9.27 8.51
C ILE A 44 -6.34 9.34 8.33
N ALA A 45 -6.98 8.25 7.90
CA ALA A 45 -8.42 8.20 7.71
C ALA A 45 -9.18 8.40 9.04
N ILE A 46 -8.78 7.68 10.08
CA ILE A 46 -9.40 7.78 11.40
C ILE A 46 -9.07 9.13 12.04
N GLY A 47 -7.79 9.50 12.09
CA GLY A 47 -7.35 10.75 12.71
C GLY A 47 -7.92 11.99 12.01
N GLY A 48 -7.86 12.02 10.67
CA GLY A 48 -8.43 13.09 9.85
C GLY A 48 -9.96 13.15 9.96
N GLY A 49 -10.64 12.00 9.98
CA GLY A 49 -12.08 11.93 10.19
C GLY A 49 -12.51 12.41 11.57
N LEU A 50 -11.82 12.01 12.64
CA LEU A 50 -12.10 12.43 14.01
C LEU A 50 -11.81 13.92 14.22
N LEU A 51 -10.61 14.39 13.84
CA LEU A 51 -10.25 15.81 13.95
C LEU A 51 -11.18 16.67 13.09
N GLY A 52 -11.41 16.29 11.84
CA GLY A 52 -12.33 16.97 10.94
C GLY A 52 -13.75 17.03 11.52
N GLY A 53 -14.25 15.91 12.05
CA GLY A 53 -15.56 15.83 12.69
C GLY A 53 -15.69 16.74 13.91
N VAL A 54 -14.67 16.76 14.80
CA VAL A 54 -14.64 17.66 15.97
C VAL A 54 -14.65 19.12 15.52
N ILE A 55 -13.79 19.50 14.57
CA ILE A 55 -13.70 20.88 14.06
C ILE A 55 -15.03 21.29 13.44
N ILE A 56 -15.60 20.48 12.56
CA ILE A 56 -16.90 20.75 11.92
C ILE A 56 -18.00 20.86 12.98
N GLY A 57 -18.00 20.00 14.00
CA GLY A 57 -18.95 20.04 15.11
C GLY A 57 -18.88 21.34 15.92
N LEU A 58 -17.67 21.80 16.26
CA LEU A 58 -17.46 23.06 16.97
C LEU A 58 -17.91 24.27 16.13
N ILE A 59 -17.56 24.30 14.84
CA ILE A 59 -18.00 25.36 13.93
C ILE A 59 -19.53 25.35 13.82
N SER A 60 -20.13 24.17 13.70
CA SER A 60 -21.59 24.04 13.64
C SER A 60 -22.25 24.60 14.90
N LEU A 61 -21.72 24.27 16.08
CA LEU A 61 -22.24 24.80 17.35
C LEU A 61 -22.12 26.33 17.43
N ALA A 62 -20.98 26.89 17.01
CA ALA A 62 -20.74 28.34 17.02
C ALA A 62 -21.60 29.11 16.00
N THR A 63 -22.02 28.46 14.92
CA THR A 63 -22.76 29.07 13.79
C THR A 63 -24.23 28.65 13.72
N MET A 64 -24.79 28.14 14.82
CA MET A 64 -26.19 27.67 14.90
C MET A 64 -26.53 26.65 13.81
N GLY A 65 -25.59 25.76 13.50
CA GLY A 65 -25.74 24.67 12.54
C GLY A 65 -25.26 24.96 11.13
N LEU A 66 -24.92 26.21 10.77
CA LEU A 66 -24.47 26.56 9.41
C LEU A 66 -23.16 25.84 9.02
N GLY A 67 -22.28 25.60 10.00
CA GLY A 67 -21.04 24.84 9.82
C GLY A 67 -21.23 23.40 9.33
N SER A 68 -22.42 22.82 9.47
CA SER A 68 -22.72 21.45 9.04
C SER A 68 -22.61 21.26 7.53
N VAL A 69 -22.68 22.35 6.75
CA VAL A 69 -22.44 22.33 5.29
C VAL A 69 -21.04 21.77 4.94
N LEU A 70 -20.07 21.90 5.85
CA LEU A 70 -18.73 21.32 5.66
C LEU A 70 -18.73 19.79 5.62
N LEU A 71 -19.77 19.12 6.12
CA LEU A 71 -19.96 17.67 5.97
C LEU A 71 -20.07 17.25 4.49
N LEU A 72 -20.49 18.16 3.60
CA LEU A 72 -20.53 17.90 2.16
C LEU A 72 -19.13 17.71 1.55
N LEU A 73 -18.07 18.14 2.24
CA LEU A 73 -16.68 17.93 1.80
C LEU A 73 -16.08 16.61 2.31
N VAL A 74 -16.73 15.93 3.26
CA VAL A 74 -16.26 14.63 3.79
C VAL A 74 -16.15 13.56 2.69
N PRO A 75 -17.10 13.43 1.74
CA PRO A 75 -16.95 12.52 0.62
C PRO A 75 -15.72 12.81 -0.24
N VAL A 76 -15.35 14.08 -0.43
CA VAL A 76 -14.15 14.47 -1.22
C VAL A 76 -12.87 13.96 -0.53
N PHE A 77 -12.79 14.11 0.79
CA PHE A 77 -11.69 13.56 1.58
C PHE A 77 -11.64 12.02 1.52
N GLY A 78 -12.80 11.37 1.62
CA GLY A 78 -12.91 9.91 1.50
C GLY A 78 -12.45 9.38 0.14
N VAL A 79 -12.88 10.04 -0.95
CA VAL A 79 -12.46 9.70 -2.32
C VAL A 79 -10.96 9.90 -2.51
N ALA A 80 -10.38 10.96 -1.96
CA ALA A 80 -8.94 11.19 -2.02
C ALA A 80 -8.15 10.06 -1.34
N ILE A 81 -8.57 9.62 -0.15
CA ILE A 81 -7.96 8.49 0.56
C ILE A 81 -8.13 7.18 -0.23
N TRP A 82 -9.30 6.97 -0.82
CA TRP A 82 -9.58 5.80 -1.65
C TRP A 82 -8.63 5.73 -2.85
N ILE A 83 -8.49 6.80 -3.62
CA ILE A 83 -7.55 6.86 -4.75
C ILE A 83 -6.10 6.67 -4.28
N ALA A 84 -5.70 7.33 -3.19
CA ALA A 84 -4.37 7.19 -2.62
C ALA A 84 -4.06 5.72 -2.25
N SER A 85 -5.04 4.99 -1.72
CA SER A 85 -4.88 3.59 -1.36
C SER A 85 -4.65 2.67 -2.56
N ILE A 86 -5.32 2.94 -3.68
CA ILE A 86 -5.16 2.20 -4.94
C ILE A 86 -3.75 2.38 -5.49
N ILE A 87 -3.32 3.64 -5.62
CA ILE A 87 -2.00 3.99 -6.18
C ILE A 87 -0.91 3.39 -5.30
N TRP A 88 -0.98 3.61 -3.98
CA TRP A 88 -0.01 3.06 -3.05
C TRP A 88 -0.02 1.53 -3.09
N GLY A 89 -1.20 0.90 -3.13
CA GLY A 89 -1.35 -0.55 -3.18
C GLY A 89 -0.61 -1.17 -4.36
N CYS A 90 -0.79 -0.57 -5.54
CA CYS A 90 -0.12 -0.99 -6.78
C CYS A 90 1.39 -0.74 -6.71
N VAL A 91 1.83 0.45 -6.29
CA VAL A 91 3.24 0.80 -6.17
C VAL A 91 3.96 -0.11 -5.16
N ALA A 92 3.35 -0.40 -4.03
CA ALA A 92 3.94 -1.30 -3.02
C ALA A 92 4.12 -2.73 -3.54
N ALA A 93 3.15 -3.25 -4.31
CA ALA A 93 3.28 -4.56 -4.93
C ALA A 93 4.38 -4.58 -6.00
N SER A 94 4.46 -3.55 -6.84
CA SER A 94 5.50 -3.42 -7.87
C SER A 94 6.90 -3.30 -7.26
N ASN A 95 7.08 -2.44 -6.25
CA ASN A 95 8.37 -2.26 -5.57
C ASN A 95 8.81 -3.55 -4.87
N HIS A 96 7.89 -4.33 -4.29
CA HIS A 96 8.21 -5.65 -3.74
C HIS A 96 8.74 -6.58 -4.85
N ASN A 97 8.08 -6.62 -6.01
CA ASN A 97 8.50 -7.46 -7.13
C ASN A 97 9.87 -7.07 -7.70
N GLU A 98 10.17 -5.78 -7.79
CA GLU A 98 11.48 -5.29 -8.23
C GLU A 98 12.60 -5.72 -7.29
N ARG A 99 12.37 -5.60 -5.97
CA ARG A 99 13.34 -6.05 -4.96
C ARG A 99 13.59 -7.55 -5.04
N VAL A 100 12.52 -8.33 -5.22
CA VAL A 100 12.61 -9.78 -5.41
C VAL A 100 13.44 -10.12 -6.66
N ARG A 101 13.18 -9.48 -7.80
CA ARG A 101 13.96 -9.67 -9.04
C ARG A 101 15.42 -9.30 -8.87
N ALA A 102 15.71 -8.18 -8.21
CA ALA A 102 17.07 -7.73 -7.94
C ALA A 102 17.84 -8.72 -7.05
N GLN A 103 17.19 -9.31 -6.05
CA GLN A 103 17.79 -10.36 -5.21
C GLN A 103 18.12 -11.62 -6.01
N TYR A 104 17.23 -12.07 -6.89
CA TYR A 104 17.52 -13.21 -7.78
C TYR A 104 18.69 -12.92 -8.73
N ALA A 105 18.75 -11.73 -9.31
CA ALA A 105 19.85 -11.33 -10.19
C ALA A 105 21.20 -11.27 -9.43
N ALA A 106 21.21 -10.70 -8.21
CA ALA A 106 22.39 -10.66 -7.36
C ALA A 106 22.85 -12.06 -6.95
N PHE A 107 21.91 -12.96 -6.62
CA PHE A 107 22.22 -14.36 -6.33
C PHE A 107 22.82 -15.07 -7.55
N GLN A 108 22.25 -14.88 -8.75
CA GLN A 108 22.80 -15.44 -9.99
C GLN A 108 24.20 -14.90 -10.30
N ALA A 109 24.47 -13.60 -10.06
CA ALA A 109 25.81 -13.04 -10.25
C ALA A 109 26.83 -13.59 -9.24
N ALA A 110 26.42 -13.84 -7.99
CA ALA A 110 27.30 -14.33 -6.94
C ALA A 110 27.56 -15.86 -7.01
N TYR A 111 26.58 -16.64 -7.46
CA TYR A 111 26.61 -18.11 -7.40
C TYR A 111 26.41 -18.82 -8.74
N GLY A 112 25.99 -18.10 -9.78
CA GLY A 112 25.89 -18.61 -11.14
C GLY A 112 27.26 -18.76 -11.77
N ARG A 113 27.96 -19.85 -11.46
CA ARG A 113 29.04 -20.31 -12.34
C ARG A 113 28.44 -20.65 -13.72
N PRO A 114 29.10 -20.30 -14.83
CA PRO A 114 28.71 -20.82 -16.14
C PRO A 114 28.74 -22.35 -16.07
N VAL A 115 27.59 -22.98 -16.30
CA VAL A 115 27.56 -24.41 -16.58
C VAL A 115 28.15 -24.53 -17.98
N HIS A 116 29.45 -24.85 -18.08
CA HIS A 116 30.01 -25.21 -19.38
C HIS A 116 29.19 -26.40 -19.90
N PRO A 117 28.60 -26.32 -21.12
CA PRO A 117 28.11 -27.52 -21.75
C PRO A 117 29.29 -28.48 -21.84
N ALA A 118 29.16 -29.66 -21.26
CA ALA A 118 30.15 -30.70 -21.37
C ALA A 118 30.15 -31.23 -22.81
N ARG A 119 30.87 -30.51 -23.68
CA ARG A 119 31.23 -30.83 -25.07
C ARG A 119 30.07 -31.01 -26.05
#